data_AF-A0A4U0Q9Y2-F1
#
_entry.id   AF-A0A4U0Q9Y2-F1
#
_cell.length_a   1.000
_cell.length_b   1.000
_cell.length_c   1.000
_cell.angle_alpha   90.00
_cell.angle_beta   90.00
_cell.angle_gamma   90.00
#
_symmetry.space_group_name_H-M   'P 1'
#
loop_
_entity.id
_entity.type
_entity.pdbx_description
1 polymer ?
#
loop_
_entity_poly.entity_id
_entity_poly.type
_entity_poly.pdbx_seq_one_letter_code
_entity_poly.pdbx_strand_id
1 'polypeptide(L)'
;MALDREKLRALMKARGVTQKDIKEATGKDARTVSRWMSGANVPKDRDLRIIAELLSCEPVAFYENFVDVPDGRVSIHASVSVASHNAFEVMGVRYGVTQRDIIEIAPVLFAILAGHAIRVPEQDLDAWRAAKKAGLYVQIGGNAEEQEGFDLDQRAADQRKCFGIAADPKDATPRNLFAVALRRLCQDLKGIVDATSMPQPDAGTPLKAVGFNVDPEILSFLAQENAERVSDFTTGRLRLPARESLERFGMQAVVEEVLRQENARSAKLAEQREESLGKQSAWQAAYAADNPELDAEYHCLAARYFEPEGHVAEGLSAEERDAVYADPFNARRELKEGCFPHYFHFLNEPDPAEEAQAEQVARLLELERQRQASKQAFDKGAV
;
A
#
# COMPACT_ATOMS: atom_id res chain seq x y z
N MET A 1 -9.18 -18.79 -0.80
CA MET A 1 -9.50 -19.21 0.59
C MET A 1 -10.29 -20.50 0.56
N ALA A 2 -9.67 -21.61 0.17
CA ALA A 2 -10.43 -22.75 -0.34
C ALA A 2 -9.97 -24.07 0.28
N LEU A 3 -10.97 -24.87 0.63
CA LEU A 3 -10.84 -26.32 0.71
C LEU A 3 -10.23 -26.84 -0.59
N ASP A 4 -9.11 -27.55 -0.48
CA ASP A 4 -8.47 -28.23 -1.60
C ASP A 4 -9.27 -29.50 -1.92
N ARG A 5 -10.28 -29.32 -2.78
CA ARG A 5 -11.24 -30.37 -3.17
C ARG A 5 -10.56 -31.52 -3.91
N GLU A 6 -9.49 -31.23 -4.64
CA GLU A 6 -8.75 -32.25 -5.37
C GLU A 6 -7.97 -33.13 -4.41
N LYS A 7 -7.24 -32.51 -3.46
CA LYS A 7 -6.58 -33.25 -2.37
C LYS A 7 -7.59 -34.02 -1.52
N LEU A 8 -8.72 -33.42 -1.16
CA LEU A 8 -9.77 -34.09 -0.37
C LEU A 8 -10.30 -35.34 -1.10
N ARG A 9 -10.63 -35.24 -2.40
CA ARG A 9 -11.10 -36.38 -3.19
C ARG A 9 -10.02 -37.46 -3.37
N ALA A 10 -8.77 -37.05 -3.54
CA ALA A 10 -7.64 -37.98 -3.63
C ALA A 10 -7.47 -38.78 -2.32
N LEU A 11 -7.55 -38.09 -1.17
CA LEU A 11 -7.49 -38.70 0.16
C LEU A 11 -8.67 -39.66 0.40
N MET A 12 -9.90 -39.24 0.04
CA MET A 12 -11.09 -40.10 0.10
C MET A 12 -10.91 -41.39 -0.70
N LYS A 13 -10.42 -41.28 -1.94
CA LYS A 13 -10.16 -42.45 -2.80
C LYS A 13 -9.08 -43.36 -2.21
N ALA A 14 -8.00 -42.78 -1.68
CA ALA A 14 -6.90 -43.53 -1.08
C ALA A 14 -7.33 -44.29 0.19
N ARG A 15 -8.29 -43.75 0.95
CA ARG A 15 -8.77 -44.31 2.22
C ARG A 15 -10.08 -45.10 2.10
N GLY A 16 -10.65 -45.20 0.90
CA GLY A 16 -11.93 -45.88 0.66
C GLY A 16 -13.14 -45.18 1.29
N VAL A 17 -13.03 -43.89 1.62
CA VAL A 17 -14.09 -43.10 2.25
C VAL A 17 -15.00 -42.49 1.19
N THR A 18 -16.30 -42.67 1.34
CA THR A 18 -17.34 -42.16 0.43
C THR A 18 -18.03 -40.92 0.99
N GLN A 19 -18.80 -40.21 0.16
CA GLN A 19 -19.64 -39.09 0.64
C GLN A 19 -20.72 -39.57 1.63
N LYS A 20 -21.12 -40.85 1.55
CA LYS A 20 -22.08 -41.44 2.50
C LYS A 20 -21.44 -41.57 3.89
N ASP A 21 -20.17 -41.97 3.96
CA ASP A 21 -19.45 -42.11 5.24
C ASP A 21 -19.24 -40.75 5.91
N ILE A 22 -18.89 -39.72 5.13
CA ILE A 22 -18.81 -38.33 5.62
C ILE A 22 -20.16 -37.85 6.13
N LYS A 23 -21.25 -38.14 5.40
CA LYS A 23 -22.61 -37.79 5.81
C LYS A 23 -22.96 -38.44 7.15
N GLU A 24 -22.68 -39.73 7.30
CA GLU A 24 -22.96 -40.49 8.53
C GLU A 24 -22.14 -39.97 9.72
N ALA A 25 -20.84 -39.71 9.53
CA ALA A 25 -19.98 -39.23 10.61
C ALA A 25 -20.25 -37.78 11.02
N THR A 26 -20.58 -36.90 10.07
CA THR A 26 -20.87 -35.48 10.36
C THR A 26 -22.32 -35.21 10.76
N GLY A 27 -23.21 -36.19 10.57
CA GLY A 27 -24.65 -36.04 10.79
C GLY A 27 -25.33 -35.03 9.86
N LYS A 28 -24.69 -34.66 8.73
CA LYS A 28 -25.24 -33.72 7.75
C LYS A 28 -26.09 -34.44 6.70
N ASP A 29 -26.86 -33.68 5.94
CA ASP A 29 -27.61 -34.22 4.80
C ASP A 29 -26.70 -34.39 3.56
N ALA A 30 -27.12 -35.27 2.64
CA ALA A 30 -26.34 -35.60 1.44
C ALA A 30 -26.14 -34.39 0.51
N ARG A 31 -27.08 -33.42 0.49
CA ARG A 31 -26.98 -32.22 -0.33
C ARG A 31 -25.91 -31.28 0.24
N THR A 32 -25.80 -31.16 1.56
CA THR A 32 -24.74 -30.38 2.21
C THR A 32 -23.35 -30.97 1.93
N VAL A 33 -23.17 -32.29 2.06
CA VAL A 33 -21.89 -32.95 1.75
C VAL A 33 -21.53 -32.81 0.26
N SER A 34 -22.51 -32.94 -0.63
CA SER A 34 -22.32 -32.72 -2.07
C SER A 34 -21.87 -31.29 -2.38
N ARG A 35 -22.44 -30.28 -1.69
CA ARG A 35 -22.04 -28.87 -1.83
C ARG A 35 -20.61 -28.60 -1.34
N TRP A 36 -20.14 -29.30 -0.31
CA TRP A 36 -18.73 -29.23 0.09
C TRP A 36 -17.82 -29.75 -1.01
N MET A 37 -18.18 -30.87 -1.63
CA MET A 37 -17.41 -31.47 -2.72
C MET A 37 -17.44 -30.63 -3.99
N SER A 38 -18.52 -29.92 -4.27
CA SER A 38 -18.62 -29.03 -5.42
C SER A 38 -18.04 -27.63 -5.14
N GLY A 39 -17.76 -27.29 -3.89
CA GLY A 39 -17.23 -25.99 -3.47
C GLY A 39 -18.27 -24.88 -3.37
N ALA A 40 -19.56 -25.22 -3.36
CA ALA A 40 -20.63 -24.25 -3.17
C ALA A 40 -20.69 -23.71 -1.73
N ASN A 41 -20.17 -24.45 -0.75
CA ASN A 41 -19.94 -24.01 0.62
C ASN A 41 -18.76 -24.78 1.24
N VAL A 42 -18.19 -24.25 2.32
CA VAL A 42 -17.07 -24.87 3.06
C VAL A 42 -17.61 -25.54 4.33
N PRO A 43 -17.13 -26.74 4.71
CA PRO A 43 -17.47 -27.35 6.00
C PRO A 43 -17.02 -26.47 7.17
N LYS A 44 -17.72 -26.56 8.31
CA LYS A 44 -17.27 -25.87 9.55
C LYS A 44 -16.11 -26.65 10.17
N ASP A 45 -15.31 -26.00 11.04
CA ASP A 45 -14.12 -26.61 11.66
C ASP A 45 -14.41 -27.94 12.36
N ARG A 46 -15.55 -28.05 13.07
CA ARG A 46 -16.01 -29.33 13.64
C ARG A 46 -16.15 -30.42 12.58
N ASP A 47 -16.77 -30.10 11.45
CA ASP A 47 -16.99 -31.05 10.37
C ASP A 47 -15.66 -31.37 9.65
N LEU A 48 -14.75 -30.39 9.53
CA LEU A 48 -13.39 -30.60 9.00
C LEU A 48 -12.58 -31.57 9.88
N ARG A 49 -12.67 -31.47 11.21
CA ARG A 49 -12.03 -32.42 12.15
C ARG A 49 -12.56 -33.84 11.95
N ILE A 50 -13.88 -34.01 11.85
CA ILE A 50 -14.51 -35.32 11.63
C ILE A 50 -14.09 -35.92 10.29
N ILE A 51 -14.04 -35.11 9.23
CA ILE A 51 -13.58 -35.55 7.90
C ILE A 51 -12.09 -35.96 7.96
N ALA A 52 -11.25 -35.18 8.65
CA ALA A 52 -9.84 -35.47 8.79
C ALA A 52 -9.59 -36.78 9.57
N GLU A 53 -10.35 -37.01 10.65
CA GLU A 53 -10.33 -38.25 11.43
C GLU A 53 -10.72 -39.47 10.57
N LEU A 54 -11.82 -39.38 9.80
CA LEU A 54 -12.21 -40.42 8.85
C LEU A 54 -11.12 -40.74 7.82
N LEU A 55 -10.38 -39.73 7.39
CA LEU A 55 -9.30 -39.86 6.42
C LEU A 55 -7.95 -40.20 7.06
N SER A 56 -7.89 -40.32 8.39
CA SER A 56 -6.68 -40.54 9.17
C SER A 56 -5.56 -39.57 8.77
N CYS A 57 -5.89 -38.28 8.76
CA CYS A 57 -4.97 -37.19 8.44
C CYS A 57 -5.31 -35.94 9.27
N GLU A 58 -4.44 -34.92 9.21
CA GLU A 58 -4.73 -33.62 9.79
C GLU A 58 -5.59 -32.77 8.86
N PRO A 59 -6.51 -31.92 9.36
CA PRO A 59 -7.34 -31.06 8.49
C PRO A 59 -6.53 -30.15 7.57
N VAL A 60 -5.32 -29.73 7.98
CA VAL A 60 -4.41 -28.93 7.15
C VAL A 60 -4.00 -29.61 5.85
N ALA A 61 -4.10 -30.94 5.75
CA ALA A 61 -3.74 -31.70 4.56
C ALA A 61 -4.65 -31.40 3.34
N PHE A 62 -5.88 -30.95 3.58
CA PHE A 62 -6.85 -30.59 2.54
C PHE A 62 -7.53 -29.23 2.79
N TYR A 63 -7.19 -28.56 3.88
CA TYR A 63 -7.61 -27.19 4.19
C TYR A 63 -6.46 -26.42 4.84
N GLU A 64 -5.60 -25.81 4.02
CA GLU A 64 -4.31 -25.21 4.44
C GLU A 64 -4.43 -24.19 5.58
N ASN A 65 -5.59 -23.55 5.74
CA ASN A 65 -5.84 -22.54 6.78
C ASN A 65 -6.54 -23.09 8.04
N PHE A 66 -6.59 -24.41 8.23
CA PHE A 66 -7.16 -24.98 9.45
C PHE A 66 -6.30 -24.58 10.66
N VAL A 67 -6.93 -23.97 11.66
CA VAL A 67 -6.29 -23.69 12.96
C VAL A 67 -7.00 -24.55 13.99
N ASP A 68 -6.25 -25.42 14.66
CA ASP A 68 -6.82 -26.17 15.78
C ASP A 68 -6.97 -25.23 16.98
N VAL A 69 -8.21 -24.88 17.30
CA VAL A 69 -8.53 -23.98 18.41
C VAL A 69 -9.10 -24.82 19.56
N PRO A 70 -8.38 -24.93 20.70
CA PRO A 70 -8.94 -25.47 21.95
C PRO A 70 -10.12 -24.64 22.41
N ASP A 71 -11.08 -25.28 23.10
CA ASP A 71 -12.28 -24.61 23.63
C ASP A 71 -11.94 -23.32 24.39
N GLY A 72 -12.60 -22.22 24.01
CA GLY A 72 -12.45 -20.89 24.62
C GLY A 72 -11.55 -19.90 23.88
N ARG A 73 -10.80 -20.31 22.85
CA ARG A 73 -10.05 -19.38 21.99
C ARG A 73 -10.88 -18.96 20.76
N VAL A 74 -10.67 -17.73 20.29
CA VAL A 74 -11.31 -17.18 19.08
C VAL A 74 -10.27 -17.14 17.95
N SER A 75 -10.56 -17.78 16.82
CA SER A 75 -9.72 -17.71 15.63
C SER A 75 -9.84 -16.34 14.96
N ILE A 76 -8.71 -15.65 14.79
CA ILE A 76 -8.63 -14.44 13.98
C ILE A 76 -7.93 -14.81 12.67
N HIS A 77 -8.66 -14.78 11.57
CA HIS A 77 -8.10 -14.96 10.23
C HIS A 77 -7.89 -13.59 9.60
N ALA A 78 -6.64 -13.16 9.46
CA ALA A 78 -6.28 -11.91 8.80
C ALA A 78 -4.98 -12.09 8.02
N SER A 79 -4.94 -11.55 6.80
CA SER A 79 -3.68 -11.31 6.08
C SER A 79 -3.13 -9.96 6.51
N VAL A 80 -1.88 -9.91 6.95
CA VAL A 80 -1.18 -8.67 7.29
C VAL A 80 -0.32 -8.20 6.12
N SER A 81 0.02 -6.91 6.08
CA SER A 81 0.96 -6.39 5.09
C SER A 81 2.38 -6.90 5.35
N VAL A 82 3.24 -6.82 4.34
CA VAL A 82 4.67 -7.13 4.48
C VAL A 82 5.34 -6.19 5.50
N ALA A 83 4.96 -4.91 5.54
CA ALA A 83 5.44 -3.97 6.56
C ALA A 83 5.11 -4.44 7.98
N SER A 84 3.89 -4.93 8.22
CA SER A 84 3.49 -5.49 9.52
C SER A 84 4.22 -6.79 9.83
N HIS A 85 4.41 -7.68 8.83
CA HIS A 85 5.25 -8.88 8.98
C HIS A 85 6.66 -8.49 9.44
N ASN A 86 7.32 -7.57 8.74
CA ASN A 86 8.66 -7.12 9.08
C ASN A 86 8.74 -6.53 10.49
N ALA A 87 7.76 -5.70 10.87
CA ALA A 87 7.67 -5.16 12.21
C ALA A 87 7.57 -6.26 13.28
N PHE A 88 6.77 -7.32 13.03
CA PHE A 88 6.69 -8.46 13.94
C PHE A 88 8.02 -9.20 14.08
N GLU A 89 8.72 -9.47 12.98
CA GLU A 89 10.00 -10.18 13.02
C GLU A 89 11.06 -9.38 13.81
N VAL A 90 11.14 -8.06 13.58
CA VAL A 90 12.06 -7.16 14.30
C VAL A 90 11.72 -7.09 15.79
N MET A 91 10.44 -6.90 16.13
CA MET A 91 10.01 -6.89 17.54
C MET A 91 10.26 -8.25 18.23
N GLY A 92 10.11 -9.36 17.50
CA GLY A 92 10.43 -10.69 18.00
C GLY A 92 11.91 -10.85 18.35
N VAL A 93 12.81 -10.34 17.51
CA VAL A 93 14.25 -10.32 17.79
C VAL A 93 14.57 -9.40 18.98
N ARG A 94 14.02 -8.18 19.00
CA ARG A 94 14.36 -7.18 20.04
C ARG A 94 13.81 -7.52 21.42
N TYR A 95 12.55 -7.96 21.49
CA TYR A 95 11.81 -8.09 22.75
C TYR A 95 11.48 -9.55 23.09
N GLY A 96 11.84 -10.51 22.24
CA GLY A 96 11.58 -11.94 22.47
C GLY A 96 10.11 -12.35 22.35
N VAL A 97 9.24 -11.45 21.88
CA VAL A 97 7.78 -11.67 21.79
C VAL A 97 7.38 -12.43 20.52
N THR A 98 6.23 -13.09 20.56
CA THR A 98 5.60 -13.72 19.39
C THR A 98 4.56 -12.79 18.76
N GLN A 99 4.19 -13.07 17.50
CA GLN A 99 3.07 -12.39 16.85
C GLN A 99 1.78 -12.48 17.68
N ARG A 100 1.56 -13.63 18.33
CA ARG A 100 0.40 -13.84 19.20
C ARG A 100 0.42 -12.90 20.40
N ASP A 101 1.55 -12.76 21.09
CA ASP A 101 1.65 -11.87 22.25
C ASP A 101 1.34 -10.42 21.86
N ILE A 102 1.82 -10.00 20.68
CA ILE A 102 1.55 -8.66 20.14
C ILE A 102 0.06 -8.48 19.79
N ILE A 103 -0.57 -9.50 19.18
CA ILE A 103 -2.00 -9.45 18.85
C ILE A 103 -2.87 -9.45 20.11
N GLU A 104 -2.52 -10.21 21.15
CA GLU A 104 -3.28 -10.25 22.40
C GLU A 104 -3.24 -8.91 23.15
N ILE A 105 -2.12 -8.18 23.10
CA ILE A 105 -2.00 -6.84 23.72
C ILE A 105 -2.54 -5.70 22.83
N ALA A 106 -2.70 -5.93 21.52
CA ALA A 106 -3.10 -4.89 20.56
C ALA A 106 -4.38 -4.12 20.95
N PRO A 107 -5.47 -4.75 21.47
CA PRO A 107 -6.65 -4.00 21.92
C PRO A 107 -6.36 -3.00 23.04
N VAL A 108 -5.45 -3.36 23.96
CA VAL A 108 -5.05 -2.48 25.07
C VAL A 108 -4.24 -1.30 24.55
N LEU A 109 -3.22 -1.56 23.71
CA LEU A 109 -2.41 -0.51 23.10
C LEU A 109 -3.26 0.43 22.22
N PHE A 110 -4.19 -0.13 21.45
CA PHE A 110 -5.13 0.64 20.64
C PHE A 110 -6.02 1.53 21.51
N ALA A 111 -6.58 1.01 22.60
CA ALA A 111 -7.44 1.79 23.49
C ALA A 111 -6.70 2.96 24.15
N ILE A 112 -5.44 2.75 24.56
CA ILE A 112 -4.59 3.81 25.11
C ILE A 112 -4.35 4.90 24.06
N LEU A 113 -3.93 4.51 22.85
CA LEU A 113 -3.64 5.45 21.78
C LEU A 113 -4.90 6.19 21.30
N ALA A 114 -6.04 5.50 21.20
CA ALA A 114 -7.33 6.11 20.90
C ALA A 114 -7.75 7.12 21.98
N GLY A 115 -7.45 6.83 23.26
CA GLY A 115 -7.63 7.76 24.37
C GLY A 115 -6.77 9.02 24.24
N HIS A 116 -5.52 8.90 23.79
CA HIS A 116 -4.68 10.06 23.47
C HIS A 116 -5.20 10.82 22.25
N ALA A 117 -5.67 10.11 21.21
CA ALA A 117 -6.20 10.70 19.98
C ALA A 117 -7.38 11.64 20.24
N ILE A 118 -8.38 11.21 21.01
CA ILE A 118 -9.54 12.06 21.31
C ILE A 118 -9.20 13.28 22.18
N ARG A 119 -8.02 13.31 22.82
CA ARG A 119 -7.55 14.45 23.61
C ARG A 119 -6.67 15.41 22.80
N VAL A 120 -6.32 15.09 21.56
CA VAL A 120 -5.49 15.96 20.71
C VAL A 120 -6.04 17.40 20.63
N PRO A 121 -7.35 17.65 20.38
CA PRO A 121 -7.86 19.02 20.31
C PRO A 121 -7.80 19.77 21.65
N GLU A 122 -8.05 19.07 22.76
CA GLU A 122 -7.94 19.63 24.12
C GLU A 122 -6.49 20.04 24.41
N GLN A 123 -5.52 19.18 24.09
CA GLN A 123 -4.09 19.46 24.24
C GLN A 123 -3.64 20.65 23.41
N ASP A 124 -4.17 20.80 22.20
CA ASP A 124 -3.88 21.94 21.33
C ASP A 124 -4.40 23.25 21.92
N LEU A 125 -5.63 23.24 22.47
CA LEU A 125 -6.19 24.39 23.18
C LEU A 125 -5.38 24.75 24.41
N ASP A 126 -4.91 23.76 25.17
CA ASP A 126 -4.09 23.98 26.36
C ASP A 126 -2.71 24.56 26.00
N ALA A 127 -2.06 24.02 24.95
CA ALA A 127 -0.82 24.56 24.42
C ALA A 127 -0.99 26.00 23.92
N TRP A 128 -2.09 26.29 23.22
CA TRP A 128 -2.43 27.63 22.76
C TRP A 128 -2.66 28.60 23.92
N ARG A 129 -3.44 28.19 24.95
CA ARG A 129 -3.66 28.99 26.17
C ARG A 129 -2.34 29.29 26.89
N ALA A 130 -1.45 28.31 26.98
CA ALA A 130 -0.13 28.47 27.58
C ALA A 130 0.74 29.46 26.79
N ALA A 131 0.78 29.34 25.47
CA ALA A 131 1.52 30.26 24.59
C ALA A 131 1.01 31.70 24.71
N LYS A 132 -0.32 31.89 24.70
CA LYS A 132 -0.95 33.20 24.92
C LYS A 132 -0.60 33.79 26.29
N LYS A 133 -0.59 32.97 27.35
CA LYS A 133 -0.16 33.40 28.69
C LYS A 133 1.31 33.81 28.73
N ALA A 134 2.16 33.20 27.90
CA ALA A 134 3.56 33.57 27.74
C ALA A 134 3.78 34.80 26.84
N GLY A 135 2.71 35.45 26.34
CA GLY A 135 2.79 36.62 25.47
C GLY A 135 3.11 36.30 24.01
N LEU A 136 3.06 35.02 23.61
CA LEU A 136 3.25 34.62 22.23
C LEU A 136 1.94 34.76 21.45
N TYR A 137 2.03 35.31 20.24
CA TYR A 137 0.92 35.33 19.31
C TYR A 137 0.88 34.01 18.54
N VAL A 138 -0.12 33.18 18.83
CA VAL A 138 -0.37 31.90 18.16
C VAL A 138 -1.82 31.85 17.72
N GLN A 139 -2.09 31.44 16.49
CA GLN A 139 -3.43 31.19 15.98
C GLN A 139 -3.69 29.68 15.95
N ILE A 140 -4.94 29.27 16.23
CA ILE A 140 -5.40 27.89 16.01
C ILE A 140 -6.03 27.88 14.62
N GLY A 141 -5.33 27.29 13.65
CA GLY A 141 -5.65 27.42 12.23
C GLY A 141 -5.19 28.77 11.67
N GLY A 142 -4.31 28.73 10.68
CA GLY A 142 -3.77 29.89 9.96
C GLY A 142 -4.70 30.44 8.88
N ASN A 143 -5.78 29.72 8.54
CA ASN A 143 -6.81 30.13 7.60
C ASN A 143 -8.20 29.57 7.99
N ALA A 144 -9.24 29.93 7.23
CA ALA A 144 -10.62 29.49 7.49
C ALA A 144 -10.79 27.96 7.40
N GLU A 145 -10.17 27.32 6.39
CA GLU A 145 -10.23 25.88 6.17
C GLU A 145 -9.61 25.09 7.34
N GLU A 146 -8.50 25.58 7.90
CA GLU A 146 -7.84 24.99 9.06
C GLU A 146 -8.64 25.21 10.35
N GLN A 147 -9.32 26.34 10.48
CA GLN A 147 -10.20 26.60 11.62
C GLN A 147 -11.43 25.68 11.58
N GLU A 148 -12.06 25.52 10.41
CA GLU A 148 -13.15 24.55 10.20
C GLU A 148 -12.65 23.11 10.41
N GLY A 149 -11.43 22.79 9.98
CA GLY A 149 -10.75 21.54 10.27
C GLY A 149 -10.59 21.28 11.77
N PHE A 150 -10.20 22.29 12.53
CA PHE A 150 -10.09 22.19 13.99
C PHE A 150 -11.44 22.00 14.69
N ASP A 151 -12.51 22.63 14.18
CA ASP A 151 -13.87 22.40 14.68
C ASP A 151 -14.34 20.96 14.40
N LEU A 152 -13.98 20.40 13.24
CA LEU A 152 -14.21 18.99 12.92
C LEU A 152 -13.42 18.06 13.85
N ASP A 153 -12.18 18.40 14.19
CA ASP A 153 -11.37 17.64 15.15
C ASP A 153 -12.02 17.60 16.54
N GLN A 154 -12.52 18.74 17.05
CA GLN A 154 -13.27 18.80 18.30
C GLN A 154 -14.53 17.93 18.25
N ARG A 155 -15.31 18.04 17.18
CA ARG A 155 -16.50 17.19 16.97
C ARG A 155 -16.15 15.72 16.90
N ALA A 156 -15.02 15.36 16.30
CA ALA A 156 -14.55 13.98 16.23
C ALA A 156 -14.22 13.44 17.64
N ALA A 157 -13.54 14.24 18.46
CA ALA A 157 -13.25 13.92 19.86
C ALA A 157 -14.53 13.69 20.68
N ASP A 158 -15.50 14.62 20.60
CA ASP A 158 -16.79 14.52 21.29
C ASP A 158 -17.57 13.26 20.89
N GLN A 159 -17.50 12.89 19.61
CA GLN A 159 -18.13 11.68 19.07
C GLN A 159 -17.29 10.41 19.24
N ARG A 160 -16.13 10.48 19.91
CA ARG A 160 -15.16 9.37 20.07
C ARG A 160 -14.68 8.75 18.74
N LYS A 161 -14.66 9.53 17.67
CA LYS A 161 -14.09 9.13 16.37
C LYS A 161 -12.58 9.36 16.39
N CYS A 162 -11.83 8.41 16.95
CA CYS A 162 -10.39 8.54 17.15
C CYS A 162 -9.55 8.72 15.87
N PHE A 163 -10.07 8.38 14.68
CA PHE A 163 -9.39 8.67 13.40
C PHE A 163 -9.75 10.03 12.79
N GLY A 164 -10.66 10.81 13.39
CA GLY A 164 -11.15 12.08 12.84
C GLY A 164 -12.45 11.95 12.02
N ILE A 165 -12.90 13.07 11.45
CA ILE A 165 -14.05 13.17 10.55
C ILE A 165 -13.54 13.71 9.21
N ALA A 166 -13.76 12.97 8.13
CA ALA A 166 -13.37 13.39 6.77
C ALA A 166 -14.16 14.64 6.32
N ALA A 167 -13.52 15.47 5.50
CA ALA A 167 -14.12 16.59 4.80
C ALA A 167 -13.53 16.70 3.38
N ASP A 168 -14.21 17.44 2.49
CA ASP A 168 -13.59 17.86 1.23
C ASP A 168 -12.47 18.85 1.56
N PRO A 169 -11.24 18.68 1.02
CA PRO A 169 -10.12 19.58 1.28
C PRO A 169 -10.41 21.05 0.93
N LYS A 170 -11.40 21.32 0.06
CA LYS A 170 -11.84 22.69 -0.25
C LYS A 170 -12.67 23.34 0.85
N ASP A 171 -13.31 22.52 1.69
CA ASP A 171 -14.18 22.98 2.75
C ASP A 171 -13.41 23.04 4.08
N ALA A 172 -12.65 21.98 4.40
CA ALA A 172 -11.87 21.93 5.64
C ALA A 172 -10.68 20.97 5.55
N THR A 173 -9.68 21.19 6.40
CA THR A 173 -8.49 20.34 6.52
C THR A 173 -8.41 19.62 7.88
N PRO A 174 -9.38 18.73 8.21
CA PRO A 174 -9.37 17.99 9.47
C PRO A 174 -8.20 17.01 9.55
N ARG A 175 -7.77 16.70 10.78
CA ARG A 175 -6.61 15.84 11.02
C ARG A 175 -7.03 14.43 11.39
N ASN A 176 -6.18 13.46 11.05
CA ASN A 176 -6.30 12.12 11.63
C ASN A 176 -5.75 12.12 13.06
N LEU A 177 -6.66 12.22 14.03
CA LEU A 177 -6.30 12.39 15.44
C LEU A 177 -5.43 11.23 15.97
N PHE A 178 -5.66 10.01 15.48
CA PHE A 178 -4.88 8.82 15.85
C PHE A 178 -3.43 8.93 15.37
N ALA A 179 -3.22 9.38 14.13
CA ALA A 179 -1.88 9.61 13.58
C ALA A 179 -1.16 10.75 14.31
N VAL A 180 -1.86 11.84 14.64
CA VAL A 180 -1.29 12.96 15.42
C VAL A 180 -0.85 12.48 16.81
N ALA A 181 -1.71 11.75 17.53
CA ALA A 181 -1.38 11.22 18.85
C ALA A 181 -0.20 10.24 18.81
N LEU A 182 -0.14 9.35 17.81
CA LEU A 182 0.99 8.44 17.64
C LEU A 182 2.30 9.21 17.46
N ARG A 183 2.32 10.20 16.56
CA ARG A 183 3.51 11.02 16.31
C ARG A 183 3.97 11.75 17.57
N ARG A 184 3.05 12.31 18.36
CA ARG A 184 3.38 12.96 19.65
C ARG A 184 4.03 11.98 20.62
N LEU A 185 3.46 10.78 20.77
CA LEU A 185 4.03 9.76 21.66
C LEU A 185 5.39 9.26 21.19
N CYS A 186 5.61 9.18 19.87
CA CYS A 186 6.90 8.79 19.30
C CYS A 186 7.98 9.87 19.46
N GLN A 187 7.63 11.14 19.65
CA GLN A 187 8.64 12.20 19.87
C GLN A 187 9.46 11.93 21.13
N ASP A 188 8.83 11.43 22.19
CA ASP A 188 9.50 11.09 23.46
C ASP A 188 10.34 9.80 23.36
N LEU A 189 10.19 9.03 22.27
CA LEU A 189 10.88 7.76 22.02
C LEU A 189 11.85 7.86 20.82
N LYS A 190 12.26 9.08 20.47
CA LYS A 190 13.15 9.33 19.33
C LYS A 190 14.43 8.49 19.43
N GLY A 191 14.72 7.74 18.37
CA GLY A 191 15.88 6.84 18.27
C GLY A 191 15.59 5.40 18.72
N ILE A 192 14.47 5.15 19.40
CA ILE A 192 13.99 3.80 19.73
C ILE A 192 12.96 3.34 18.69
N VAL A 193 12.06 4.24 18.31
CA VAL A 193 11.12 4.06 17.20
C VAL A 193 11.19 5.29 16.30
N ASP A 194 10.76 5.15 15.05
CA ASP A 194 10.68 6.27 14.11
C ASP A 194 9.39 6.21 13.28
N ALA A 195 8.59 7.27 13.38
CA ALA A 195 7.33 7.45 12.66
C ALA A 195 7.43 8.50 11.54
N THR A 196 8.63 9.02 11.27
CA THR A 196 8.85 10.15 10.35
C THR A 196 8.42 9.81 8.92
N SER A 197 8.70 8.58 8.49
CA SER A 197 8.33 8.07 7.17
C SER A 197 6.91 7.53 7.07
N MET A 198 6.13 7.54 8.16
CA MET A 198 4.73 7.13 8.08
C MET A 198 3.92 8.17 7.29
N PRO A 199 3.08 7.74 6.32
CA PRO A 199 2.14 8.65 5.68
C PRO A 199 1.17 9.20 6.72
N GLN A 200 0.74 10.45 6.56
CA GLN A 200 -0.40 10.98 7.31
C GLN A 200 -1.67 10.57 6.57
N PRO A 201 -2.46 9.61 7.08
CA PRO A 201 -3.74 9.30 6.48
C PRO A 201 -4.71 10.46 6.66
N ASP A 202 -5.67 10.59 5.74
CA ASP A 202 -6.77 11.55 5.88
C ASP A 202 -7.60 11.25 7.13
N ALA A 203 -8.32 12.28 7.61
CA ALA A 203 -9.26 12.11 8.71
C ALA A 203 -10.31 11.03 8.39
N GLY A 204 -10.61 10.19 9.37
CA GLY A 204 -11.52 9.04 9.24
C GLY A 204 -10.89 7.77 8.67
N THR A 205 -9.67 7.84 8.12
CA THR A 205 -8.99 6.69 7.54
C THR A 205 -8.18 5.92 8.61
N PRO A 206 -8.33 4.60 8.75
CA PRO A 206 -7.53 3.81 9.68
C PRO A 206 -6.03 3.85 9.36
N LEU A 207 -5.20 3.96 10.40
CA LEU A 207 -3.75 3.95 10.27
C LEU A 207 -3.21 2.55 9.94
N LYS A 208 -2.17 2.49 9.10
CA LYS A 208 -1.44 1.26 8.75
C LYS A 208 0.00 1.34 9.24
N ALA A 209 0.69 0.20 9.32
CA ALA A 209 2.09 0.12 9.76
C ALA A 209 3.12 0.61 8.72
N VAL A 210 2.69 0.94 7.50
CA VAL A 210 3.56 1.38 6.40
C VAL A 210 4.36 2.60 6.83
N GLY A 211 5.69 2.53 6.68
CA GLY A 211 6.62 3.60 7.02
C GLY A 211 6.91 3.78 8.51
N PHE A 212 6.37 2.93 9.39
CA PHE A 212 6.73 2.94 10.81
C PHE A 212 7.93 2.04 11.05
N ASN A 213 9.00 2.62 11.60
CA ASN A 213 10.20 1.90 11.96
C ASN A 213 10.16 1.56 13.46
N VAL A 214 9.94 0.28 13.76
CA VAL A 214 9.82 -0.23 15.14
C VAL A 214 11.16 -0.33 15.89
N ASP A 215 12.28 -0.29 15.17
CA ASP A 215 13.64 -0.35 15.74
C ASP A 215 14.66 0.15 14.68
N PRO A 216 14.99 1.45 14.68
CA PRO A 216 15.89 2.03 13.68
C PRO A 216 17.30 1.45 13.71
N GLU A 217 17.77 1.01 14.87
CA GLU A 217 19.09 0.40 15.05
C GLU A 217 19.17 -0.96 14.35
N ILE A 218 18.25 -1.86 14.67
CA ILE A 218 18.21 -3.19 14.06
C ILE A 218 17.95 -3.09 12.56
N LEU A 219 16.98 -2.27 12.13
CA LEU A 219 16.67 -2.17 10.70
C LEU A 219 17.81 -1.56 9.90
N SER A 220 18.52 -0.55 10.44
CA SER A 220 19.73 -0.01 9.80
C SER A 220 20.81 -1.09 9.65
N PHE A 221 21.04 -1.88 10.72
CA PHE A 221 22.00 -2.98 10.68
C PHE A 221 21.63 -4.04 9.62
N LEU A 222 20.37 -4.51 9.59
CA LEU A 222 19.90 -5.49 8.61
C LEU A 222 19.94 -4.94 7.17
N ALA A 223 19.74 -3.64 7.01
CA ALA A 223 19.84 -2.94 5.74
C ALA A 223 21.30 -2.61 5.32
N GLN A 224 22.30 -2.93 6.14
CA GLN A 224 23.70 -2.55 5.94
C GLN A 224 23.86 -1.03 5.79
N GLU A 225 23.20 -0.27 6.67
CA GLU A 225 23.20 1.19 6.70
C GLU A 225 22.63 1.86 5.42
N ASN A 226 21.97 1.09 4.56
CA ASN A 226 21.33 1.62 3.36
C ASN A 226 19.91 2.14 3.69
N ALA A 227 19.75 3.46 3.66
CA ALA A 227 18.49 4.14 3.95
C ALA A 227 17.33 3.75 3.00
N GLU A 228 17.60 3.48 1.72
CA GLU A 228 16.58 3.03 0.77
C GLU A 228 16.08 1.63 1.13
N ARG A 229 16.97 0.74 1.57
CA ARG A 229 16.57 -0.60 2.07
C ARG A 229 15.78 -0.54 3.37
N VAL A 230 16.14 0.35 4.30
CA VAL A 230 15.32 0.60 5.50
C VAL A 230 13.91 1.06 5.10
N SER A 231 13.81 1.98 4.14
CA SER A 231 12.52 2.40 3.57
C SER A 231 11.76 1.22 2.96
N ASP A 232 12.41 0.40 2.14
CA ASP A 232 11.78 -0.77 1.51
C ASP A 232 11.27 -1.80 2.53
N PHE A 233 11.97 -2.02 3.65
CA PHE A 233 11.47 -2.88 4.73
C PHE A 233 10.28 -2.27 5.47
N THR A 234 10.34 -0.98 5.80
CA THR A 234 9.28 -0.30 6.57
C THR A 234 8.02 -0.05 5.74
N THR A 235 8.16 0.13 4.43
CA THR A 235 7.02 0.25 3.49
C THR A 235 6.47 -1.11 3.08
N GLY A 236 7.27 -2.17 3.21
CA GLY A 236 6.90 -3.55 2.89
C GLY A 236 7.18 -3.94 1.44
N ARG A 237 7.99 -3.17 0.72
CA ARG A 237 8.49 -3.52 -0.61
C ARG A 237 9.46 -4.70 -0.58
N LEU A 238 10.24 -4.81 0.50
CA LEU A 238 11.06 -5.98 0.81
C LEU A 238 10.53 -6.67 2.05
N ARG A 239 10.49 -8.00 2.00
CA ARG A 239 10.13 -8.85 3.14
C ARG A 239 11.39 -9.34 3.87
N LEU A 240 11.40 -9.22 5.18
CA LEU A 240 12.40 -9.87 6.03
C LEU A 240 12.14 -11.38 6.14
N PRO A 241 13.18 -12.21 6.21
CA PRO A 241 13.03 -13.63 6.51
C PRO A 241 12.41 -13.80 7.90
N ALA A 242 11.87 -15.00 8.17
CA ALA A 242 11.31 -15.33 9.47
C ALA A 242 12.39 -15.24 10.57
N ARG A 243 11.98 -14.88 11.78
CA ARG A 243 12.82 -14.67 12.96
C ARG A 243 13.81 -15.80 13.20
N GLU A 244 13.43 -17.06 12.99
CA GLU A 244 14.34 -18.21 13.20
C GLU A 244 15.58 -18.13 12.30
N SER A 245 15.43 -17.52 11.12
CA SER A 245 16.53 -17.28 10.17
C SER A 245 17.36 -16.06 10.56
N LEU A 246 16.74 -15.03 11.13
CA LEU A 246 17.43 -13.86 11.69
C LEU A 246 18.30 -14.24 12.90
N GLU A 247 17.85 -15.16 13.74
CA GLU A 247 18.59 -15.58 14.94
C GLU A 247 19.79 -16.50 14.62
N ARG A 248 19.74 -17.29 13.54
CA ARG A 248 20.77 -18.31 13.25
C ARG A 248 21.82 -17.92 12.22
N PHE A 249 21.56 -16.97 11.32
CA PHE A 249 22.50 -16.54 10.27
C PHE A 249 22.24 -15.08 9.85
N GLY A 250 22.06 -14.21 10.85
CA GLY A 250 21.20 -13.02 10.80
C GLY A 250 21.41 -11.94 9.74
N MET A 251 22.54 -11.93 9.03
CA MET A 251 22.75 -10.96 7.93
C MET A 251 22.79 -11.64 6.57
N GLN A 252 23.43 -12.81 6.45
CA GLN A 252 23.53 -13.50 5.17
C GLN A 252 22.17 -13.98 4.66
N ALA A 253 21.32 -14.51 5.55
CA ALA A 253 19.97 -14.92 5.20
C ALA A 253 19.11 -13.74 4.71
N VAL A 254 19.31 -12.54 5.29
CA VAL A 254 18.64 -11.31 4.84
C VAL A 254 19.14 -10.91 3.46
N VAL A 255 20.46 -10.92 3.23
CA VAL A 255 21.05 -10.58 1.93
C VAL A 255 20.56 -11.50 0.83
N GLU A 256 20.57 -12.82 1.05
CA GLU A 256 20.12 -13.81 0.09
C GLU A 256 18.63 -13.64 -0.23
N GLU A 257 17.80 -13.41 0.79
CA GLU A 257 16.36 -13.23 0.63
C GLU A 257 16.01 -11.91 -0.07
N VAL A 258 16.74 -10.83 0.22
CA VAL A 258 16.62 -9.54 -0.49
C VAL A 258 17.01 -9.70 -1.95
N LEU A 259 18.17 -10.28 -2.25
CA LEU A 259 18.62 -10.50 -3.62
C LEU A 259 17.63 -11.36 -4.41
N ARG A 260 17.06 -12.40 -3.79
CA ARG A 260 16.03 -13.24 -4.40
C ARG A 260 14.78 -12.43 -4.77
N GLN A 261 14.31 -11.57 -3.88
CA GLN A 261 13.15 -10.71 -4.10
C GLN A 261 13.42 -9.63 -5.16
N GLU A 262 14.57 -8.96 -5.10
CA GLU A 262 15.00 -7.96 -6.08
C GLU A 262 15.08 -8.57 -7.48
N ASN A 263 15.74 -9.72 -7.63
CA ASN A 263 15.83 -10.42 -8.92
C ASN A 263 14.46 -10.83 -9.45
N ALA A 264 13.58 -11.37 -8.61
CA ALA A 264 12.22 -11.73 -9.00
C ALA A 264 11.40 -10.51 -9.42
N ARG A 265 11.54 -9.38 -8.70
CA ARG A 265 10.88 -8.12 -9.04
C ARG A 265 11.39 -7.58 -10.38
N SER A 266 12.71 -7.50 -10.57
CA SER A 266 13.32 -7.04 -11.80
C SER A 266 12.91 -7.89 -13.00
N ALA A 267 12.85 -9.22 -12.85
CA ALA A 267 12.36 -10.10 -13.90
C ALA A 267 10.90 -9.81 -14.29
N LYS A 268 10.02 -9.65 -13.29
CA LYS A 268 8.61 -9.31 -13.53
C LYS A 268 8.45 -7.94 -14.18
N LEU A 269 9.20 -6.93 -13.73
CA LEU A 269 9.17 -5.59 -14.32
C LEU A 269 9.67 -5.61 -15.77
N ALA A 270 10.69 -6.43 -16.07
CA ALA A 270 11.19 -6.60 -17.44
C ALA A 270 10.17 -7.27 -18.35
N GLU A 271 9.48 -8.30 -17.88
CA GLU A 271 8.39 -8.97 -18.62
C GLU A 271 7.23 -7.99 -18.92
N GLN A 272 6.77 -7.26 -17.90
CA GLN A 272 5.73 -6.24 -18.08
C GLN A 272 6.17 -5.14 -19.06
N ARG A 273 7.43 -4.72 -18.97
CA ARG A 273 8.00 -3.72 -19.87
C ARG A 273 8.04 -4.22 -21.31
N GLU A 274 8.42 -5.47 -21.53
CA GLU A 274 8.44 -6.06 -22.88
C GLU A 274 7.04 -6.09 -23.49
N GLU A 275 6.03 -6.53 -22.73
CA GLU A 275 4.64 -6.51 -23.16
C GLU A 275 4.16 -5.09 -23.47
N SER A 276 4.45 -4.13 -22.59
CA SER A 276 4.06 -2.73 -22.77
C SER A 276 4.76 -2.07 -23.96
N LEU A 277 6.05 -2.35 -24.20
CA LEU A 277 6.78 -1.90 -25.39
C LEU A 277 6.21 -2.49 -26.68
N GLY A 278 5.81 -3.77 -26.66
CA GLY A 278 5.13 -4.42 -27.77
C GLY A 278 3.82 -3.71 -28.11
N LYS A 279 3.00 -3.42 -27.10
CA LYS A 279 1.75 -2.65 -27.25
C LYS A 279 2.00 -1.23 -27.77
N GLN A 280 2.99 -0.54 -27.21
CA GLN A 280 3.37 0.81 -27.63
C GLN A 280 3.78 0.85 -29.09
N SER A 281 4.62 -0.08 -29.53
CA SER A 281 5.07 -0.17 -30.91
C SER A 281 3.91 -0.44 -31.87
N ALA A 282 3.01 -1.37 -31.51
CA ALA A 282 1.83 -1.68 -32.31
C ALA A 282 0.88 -0.48 -32.44
N TRP A 283 0.63 0.23 -31.34
CA TRP A 283 -0.19 1.44 -31.35
C TRP A 283 0.46 2.57 -32.16
N GLN A 284 1.76 2.82 -31.99
CA GLN A 284 2.48 3.86 -32.75
C GLN A 284 2.38 3.60 -34.26
N ALA A 285 2.57 2.35 -34.69
CA ALA A 285 2.45 1.98 -36.10
C ALA A 285 1.03 2.21 -36.65
N ALA A 286 -0.01 1.84 -35.89
CA ALA A 286 -1.40 2.09 -36.27
C ALA A 286 -1.72 3.59 -36.32
N TYR A 287 -1.31 4.35 -35.30
CA TYR A 287 -1.56 5.79 -35.23
C TYR A 287 -0.89 6.54 -36.39
N ALA A 288 0.37 6.22 -36.71
CA ALA A 288 1.11 6.84 -37.80
C ALA A 288 0.51 6.50 -39.18
N ALA A 289 -0.06 5.30 -39.35
CA ALA A 289 -0.77 4.91 -40.57
C ALA A 289 -2.06 5.72 -40.76
N ASP A 290 -2.81 5.94 -39.67
CA ASP A 290 -4.08 6.66 -39.71
C ASP A 290 -3.91 8.20 -39.70
N ASN A 291 -2.81 8.71 -39.12
CA ASN A 291 -2.57 10.14 -38.87
C ASN A 291 -1.13 10.58 -39.20
N PRO A 292 -0.63 10.38 -40.45
CA PRO A 292 0.78 10.57 -40.77
C PRO A 292 1.28 12.00 -40.56
N GLU A 293 0.46 13.02 -40.85
CA GLU A 293 0.84 14.43 -40.70
C GLU A 293 0.91 14.85 -39.22
N LEU A 294 -0.07 14.43 -38.41
CA LEU A 294 -0.11 14.72 -36.97
C LEU A 294 1.00 14.00 -36.21
N ASP A 295 1.35 12.77 -36.62
CA ASP A 295 2.45 12.01 -36.05
C ASP A 295 3.81 12.68 -36.33
N ALA A 296 4.04 13.15 -37.56
CA ALA A 296 5.25 13.89 -37.91
C ALA A 296 5.35 15.23 -37.16
N GLU A 297 4.24 15.98 -37.06
CA GLU A 297 4.17 17.22 -36.27
C GLU A 297 4.52 16.95 -34.80
N TYR A 298 3.91 15.92 -34.21
CA TYR A 298 4.16 15.51 -32.83
C TYR A 298 5.63 15.17 -32.60
N HIS A 299 6.25 14.35 -33.44
CA HIS A 299 7.65 13.96 -33.26
C HIS A 299 8.61 15.16 -33.32
N CYS A 300 8.33 16.14 -34.19
CA CYS A 300 9.11 17.38 -34.28
C CYS A 300 9.01 18.21 -32.98
N LEU A 301 7.79 18.44 -32.50
CA LEU A 301 7.55 19.23 -31.28
C LEU A 301 8.04 18.50 -30.01
N ALA A 302 7.79 17.19 -29.91
CA ALA A 302 8.19 16.37 -28.77
C ALA A 302 9.70 16.34 -28.58
N ALA A 303 10.49 16.18 -29.66
CA ALA A 303 11.95 16.21 -29.58
C ALA A 303 12.49 17.55 -29.03
N ARG A 304 11.77 18.65 -29.32
CA ARG A 304 12.14 20.00 -28.89
C ARG A 304 11.76 20.25 -27.43
N TYR A 305 10.55 19.88 -27.00
CA TYR A 305 9.96 20.34 -25.74
C TYR A 305 9.76 19.27 -24.67
N PHE A 306 9.71 17.99 -25.02
CA PHE A 306 9.66 16.91 -24.02
C PHE A 306 11.05 16.37 -23.68
N GLU A 307 11.21 15.94 -22.43
CA GLU A 307 12.33 15.10 -22.00
C GLU A 307 12.38 13.80 -22.81
N PRO A 308 13.58 13.20 -23.01
CA PRO A 308 13.74 11.95 -23.76
C PRO A 308 12.80 10.83 -23.30
N GLU A 309 12.48 9.89 -24.20
CA GLU A 309 11.64 8.75 -23.84
C GLU A 309 12.32 7.92 -22.74
N GLY A 310 11.55 7.59 -21.69
CA GLY A 310 12.09 6.91 -20.52
C GLY A 310 12.77 7.82 -19.50
N HIS A 311 12.68 9.15 -19.65
CA HIS A 311 12.98 10.07 -18.56
C HIS A 311 12.09 9.75 -17.35
N VAL A 312 12.70 9.75 -16.18
CA VAL A 312 12.03 9.46 -14.90
C VAL A 312 12.14 10.74 -14.08
N ALA A 313 10.99 11.34 -13.77
CA ALA A 313 10.92 12.55 -12.97
C ALA A 313 11.71 12.44 -11.66
N GLU A 314 12.32 13.55 -11.26
CA GLU A 314 12.85 13.68 -9.92
C GLU A 314 11.72 13.68 -8.89
N GLY A 315 11.99 13.10 -7.70
CA GLY A 315 11.03 13.06 -6.60
C GLY A 315 10.01 11.91 -6.64
N LEU A 316 10.02 11.07 -7.68
CA LEU A 316 9.19 9.85 -7.70
C LEU A 316 9.63 8.85 -6.63
N SER A 317 8.66 8.28 -5.92
CA SER A 317 8.88 7.14 -5.04
C SER A 317 9.41 5.94 -5.83
N ALA A 318 10.03 4.97 -5.16
CA ALA A 318 10.56 3.80 -5.84
C ALA A 318 9.48 2.95 -6.53
N GLU A 319 8.25 2.94 -6.00
CA GLU A 319 7.10 2.27 -6.63
C GLU A 319 6.64 3.00 -7.90
N GLU A 320 6.59 4.33 -7.87
CA GLU A 320 6.26 5.12 -9.06
C GLU A 320 7.32 4.96 -10.15
N ARG A 321 8.60 4.92 -9.77
CA ARG A 321 9.69 4.64 -10.71
C ARG A 321 9.54 3.26 -11.36
N ASP A 322 9.24 2.23 -10.57
CA ASP A 322 8.99 0.87 -11.09
C ASP A 322 7.79 0.85 -12.04
N ALA A 323 6.70 1.56 -11.71
CA ALA A 323 5.50 1.63 -12.55
C ALA A 323 5.76 2.34 -13.88
N VAL A 324 6.45 3.49 -13.85
CA VAL A 324 6.84 4.23 -15.05
C VAL A 324 7.79 3.40 -15.92
N TYR A 325 8.72 2.66 -15.30
CA TYR A 325 9.61 1.77 -16.01
C TYR A 325 8.88 0.57 -16.65
N ALA A 326 7.97 -0.07 -15.92
CA ALA A 326 7.28 -1.27 -16.41
C ALA A 326 6.22 -0.98 -17.48
N ASP A 327 5.67 0.24 -17.54
CA ASP A 327 4.60 0.55 -18.49
C ASP A 327 4.88 1.77 -19.41
N PRO A 328 5.84 1.66 -20.35
CA PRO A 328 6.10 2.69 -21.36
C PRO A 328 4.88 3.10 -22.20
N PHE A 329 3.92 2.18 -22.44
CA PHE A 329 2.70 2.48 -23.18
C PHE A 329 1.86 3.57 -22.51
N ASN A 330 1.71 3.51 -21.19
CA ASN A 330 0.96 4.50 -20.41
C ASN A 330 1.83 5.59 -19.76
N ALA A 331 3.16 5.53 -19.92
CA ALA A 331 4.07 6.53 -19.39
C ALA A 331 3.75 7.93 -19.93
N ARG A 332 3.67 8.90 -19.02
CA ARG A 332 3.49 10.31 -19.37
C ARG A 332 4.83 10.92 -19.76
N ARG A 333 4.80 11.83 -20.72
CA ARG A 333 5.98 12.63 -21.08
C ARG A 333 6.02 13.92 -20.29
N GLU A 334 7.22 14.32 -19.92
CA GLU A 334 7.46 15.53 -19.14
C GLU A 334 8.06 16.61 -20.01
N LEU A 335 7.61 17.85 -19.80
CA LEU A 335 8.18 19.01 -20.46
C LEU A 335 9.57 19.28 -19.88
N LYS A 336 10.50 19.68 -20.74
CA LYS A 336 11.82 20.17 -20.30
C LYS A 336 11.65 21.38 -19.39
N GLU A 337 12.59 21.56 -18.47
CA GLU A 337 12.61 22.71 -17.59
C GLU A 337 12.50 24.04 -18.38
N GLY A 338 11.68 24.96 -17.90
CA GLY A 338 11.41 26.24 -18.56
C GLY A 338 10.41 26.20 -19.73
N CYS A 339 9.89 25.03 -20.11
CA CYS A 339 8.83 24.93 -21.11
C CYS A 339 7.45 25.00 -20.43
N PHE A 340 6.77 26.14 -20.59
CA PHE A 340 5.44 26.34 -20.02
C PHE A 340 4.37 26.42 -21.12
N PRO A 341 3.18 25.85 -20.90
CA PRO A 341 2.08 25.93 -21.87
C PRO A 341 1.39 27.29 -21.88
N HIS A 342 1.73 28.16 -20.93
CA HIS A 342 1.12 29.46 -20.74
C HIS A 342 2.21 30.49 -20.50
N TYR A 343 2.03 31.66 -21.12
CA TYR A 343 2.85 32.81 -20.92
C TYR A 343 2.49 33.48 -19.58
N PHE A 344 3.46 33.62 -18.67
CA PHE A 344 3.25 34.24 -17.36
C PHE A 344 4.19 35.43 -17.17
N HIS A 345 3.72 36.64 -17.42
CA HIS A 345 4.46 37.86 -17.08
C HIS A 345 3.54 38.85 -16.36
N PHE A 346 3.98 39.32 -15.19
CA PHE A 346 3.18 40.23 -14.36
C PHE A 346 3.45 41.73 -14.62
N LEU A 347 4.53 42.14 -15.30
CA LEU A 347 4.96 43.56 -15.27
C LEU A 347 5.69 44.17 -16.52
N ASN A 348 5.83 43.52 -17.68
CA ASN A 348 6.48 44.13 -18.88
C ASN A 348 5.86 43.66 -20.22
N GLU A 349 6.18 44.38 -21.33
CA GLU A 349 5.80 44.02 -22.71
C GLU A 349 6.19 42.57 -23.06
N PRO A 350 5.35 41.84 -23.82
CA PRO A 350 5.54 40.41 -24.04
C PRO A 350 6.79 40.11 -24.88
N ASP A 351 7.62 39.15 -24.45
CA ASP A 351 8.68 38.61 -25.30
C ASP A 351 8.02 37.72 -26.39
N PRO A 352 8.07 38.11 -27.68
CA PRO A 352 7.44 37.36 -28.75
C PRO A 352 8.01 35.93 -28.91
N ALA A 353 9.25 35.70 -28.47
CA ALA A 353 9.86 34.37 -28.52
C ALA A 353 9.26 33.42 -27.47
N GLU A 354 8.97 33.91 -26.27
CA GLU A 354 8.34 33.14 -25.20
C GLU A 354 6.86 32.87 -25.49
N GLU A 355 6.15 33.84 -26.08
CA GLU A 355 4.76 33.65 -26.54
C GLU A 355 4.68 32.57 -27.63
N ALA A 356 5.56 32.63 -28.63
CA ALA A 356 5.64 31.60 -29.68
C ALA A 356 6.03 30.21 -29.12
N GLN A 357 6.87 30.15 -28.09
CA GLN A 357 7.17 28.90 -27.39
C GLN A 357 5.93 28.35 -26.68
N ALA A 358 5.20 29.19 -25.94
CA ALA A 358 4.00 28.79 -25.22
C ALA A 358 2.93 28.24 -26.19
N GLU A 359 2.75 28.86 -27.35
CA GLU A 359 1.85 28.35 -28.40
C GLU A 359 2.26 26.96 -28.92
N GLN A 360 3.56 26.75 -29.17
CA GLN A 360 4.08 25.45 -29.62
C GLN A 360 3.95 24.37 -28.54
N VAL A 361 4.18 24.72 -27.27
CA VAL A 361 3.96 23.81 -26.13
C VAL A 361 2.48 23.49 -25.98
N ALA A 362 1.59 24.47 -26.12
CA ALA A 362 0.14 24.25 -26.06
C ALA A 362 -0.33 23.32 -27.19
N ARG A 363 0.19 23.49 -28.41
CA ARG A 363 -0.07 22.59 -29.54
C ARG A 363 0.43 21.18 -29.29
N LEU A 364 1.64 21.02 -28.73
CA LEU A 364 2.17 19.72 -28.33
C LEU A 364 1.26 19.02 -27.31
N LEU A 365 0.77 19.74 -26.29
CA LEU A 365 -0.15 19.18 -25.30
C LEU A 365 -1.54 18.84 -25.86
N GLU A 366 -1.99 19.53 -26.91
CA GLU A 366 -3.18 19.14 -27.66
C GLU A 366 -2.96 17.81 -28.39
N LEU A 367 -1.86 17.67 -29.14
CA LEU A 367 -1.49 16.44 -29.84
C LEU A 367 -1.31 15.28 -28.87
N GLU A 368 -0.69 15.50 -27.71
CA GLU A 368 -0.53 14.50 -26.66
C GLU A 368 -1.89 14.02 -26.12
N ARG A 369 -2.85 14.93 -25.89
CA ARG A 369 -4.22 14.56 -25.49
C ARG A 369 -4.93 13.73 -26.55
N GLN A 370 -4.78 14.08 -27.83
CA GLN A 370 -5.34 13.30 -28.94
C GLN A 370 -4.73 11.90 -29.01
N ARG A 371 -3.39 11.79 -28.89
CA ARG A 371 -2.68 10.52 -28.83
C ARG A 371 -3.11 9.68 -27.64
N GLN A 372 -3.28 10.27 -26.45
CA GLN A 372 -3.80 9.56 -25.27
C GLN A 372 -5.22 9.04 -25.48
N ALA A 373 -6.10 9.81 -26.11
CA ALA A 373 -7.45 9.34 -26.47
C ALA A 373 -7.38 8.15 -27.46
N SER A 374 -6.48 8.21 -28.44
CA SER A 374 -6.22 7.10 -29.37
C SER A 374 -5.68 5.86 -28.66
N LYS A 375 -4.70 6.00 -27.75
CA LYS A 375 -4.19 4.89 -26.92
C LYS A 375 -5.31 4.21 -26.14
N GLN A 376 -6.17 4.98 -25.50
CA GLN A 376 -7.32 4.46 -24.74
C GLN A 376 -8.32 3.71 -25.64
N ALA A 377 -8.52 4.16 -26.88
CA ALA A 377 -9.37 3.47 -27.84
C ALA A 377 -8.72 2.15 -28.33
N PHE A 378 -7.41 2.17 -28.58
CA PHE A 378 -6.63 1.00 -28.98
C PHE A 378 -6.64 -0.09 -27.90
N ASP A 379 -6.44 0.28 -26.64
CA ASP A 379 -6.45 -0.65 -25.52
C ASP A 379 -7.84 -1.31 -25.32
N LYS A 380 -8.92 -0.55 -25.55
CA LYS A 380 -10.30 -1.09 -25.52
C LYS A 380 -10.65 -2.00 -26.71
N GLY A 381 -9.96 -1.84 -27.84
CA GLY A 381 -10.16 -2.64 -29.05
C GLY A 381 -9.31 -3.92 -29.10
N ALA A 382 -8.36 -4.09 -28.17
CA ALA A 382 -7.42 -5.20 -28.12
C ALA A 382 -7.86 -6.37 -27.20
N VAL A 383 -9.12 -6.37 -26.72
CA VAL A 383 -9.72 -7.41 -25.86
C VAL A 383 -10.60 -8.37 -26.66
#